data_AF-A0A7K8R8T4-F1
#
_entry.id   AF-A0A7K8R8T4-F1
#
_cell.length_a   1.000
_cell.length_b   1.000
_cell.length_c   1.000
_cell.angle_alpha   90.00
_cell.angle_beta   90.00
_cell.angle_gamma   90.00
#
_symmetry.space_group_name_H-M   'P 1'
#
loop_
_entity.id
_entity.type
_entity.pdbx_description
1 polymer ?
#
loop_
_entity_poly.entity_id
_entity_poly.type
_entity_poly.pdbx_seq_one_letter_code
_entity_poly.pdbx_strand_id
1 'polypeptide(L)'
;MGLKPWQKALFPLRSVAAVVRLFEAELRQPEPDLVLLSLVLGFVEHFLAVNRVLPTNVPGVTFESRPGPDPHTRLYFPVAELSIVAALYARFTAQIRGAVDLSLYPRPDGCSSRDLVRKVSDVIWNSLSRSYFKDRAHIQSLFSFITGRGVLGGVTRGTKLDSSGVAFAVVGACQVLGLPDVHLALSEDHAWVAFGAGGAQTAEVTWHGKGNEDRRGQPVQAGVAERGIHSARTHYNNEHIYPYLYLAGFHCRNKNVKEALEAWADTATVIQDYNYCREDEEIYKEFFDVANDVIPNLLKEAAAEPPPGAEGAPGGLPALQDPECFAHLLRFYDGICRWEEGSPTPVLHVGWATFLVQSLGRFDGQV
;
A
#
# COMPACT_ATOMS: atom_id res chain seq x y z
N MET A 1 7.28 31.14 0.33
CA MET A 1 7.15 29.67 0.26
C MET A 1 7.37 29.06 1.62
N GLY A 2 6.56 28.08 2.01
CA GLY A 2 6.41 27.60 3.38
C GLY A 2 4.93 27.61 3.75
N LEU A 3 4.60 27.09 4.93
CA LEU A 3 3.20 26.95 5.35
C LEU A 3 2.44 28.29 5.22
N LYS A 4 1.33 28.25 4.48
CA LYS A 4 0.40 29.36 4.25
C LYS A 4 -0.27 29.75 5.58
N PRO A 5 -0.66 31.03 5.77
CA PRO A 5 -1.30 31.48 7.02
C PRO A 5 -2.52 30.65 7.43
N TRP A 6 -3.36 30.26 6.46
CA TRP A 6 -4.55 29.44 6.74
C TRP A 6 -4.20 28.02 7.18
N GLN A 7 -3.13 27.42 6.65
CA GLN A 7 -2.65 26.10 7.09
C GLN A 7 -2.22 26.17 8.55
N LYS A 8 -1.45 27.21 8.90
CA LYS A 8 -0.97 27.45 10.27
C LYS A 8 -2.11 27.65 11.26
N ALA A 9 -3.20 28.32 10.85
CA ALA A 9 -4.35 28.63 11.69
C ALA A 9 -5.14 27.39 12.16
N LEU A 10 -4.96 26.23 11.51
CA LEU A 10 -5.61 24.98 11.89
C LEU A 10 -4.91 24.26 13.05
N PHE A 11 -3.69 24.68 13.39
CA PHE A 11 -2.92 24.12 14.49
C PHE A 11 -3.23 24.83 15.81
N PRO A 12 -3.05 24.15 16.96
CA PRO A 12 -2.57 22.76 17.10
C PRO A 12 -3.64 21.71 16.80
N LEU A 13 -3.22 20.56 16.29
CA LEU A 13 -4.12 19.43 16.02
C LEU A 13 -4.25 18.58 17.28
N ARG A 14 -5.45 18.62 17.86
CA ARG A 14 -5.76 18.07 19.18
C ARG A 14 -6.53 16.75 19.16
N SER A 15 -6.93 16.30 17.98
CA SER A 15 -7.73 15.07 17.81
C SER A 15 -7.76 14.58 16.38
N VAL A 16 -8.27 13.36 16.19
CA VAL A 16 -8.59 12.82 14.86
C VAL A 16 -9.46 13.79 14.05
N ALA A 17 -10.51 14.37 14.65
CA ALA A 17 -11.36 15.34 13.96
C ALA A 17 -10.60 16.60 13.53
N ALA A 18 -9.60 17.04 14.29
CA ALA A 18 -8.75 18.17 13.89
C ALA A 18 -7.83 17.81 12.72
N VAL A 19 -7.28 16.59 12.71
CA VAL A 19 -6.53 16.07 11.56
C VAL A 19 -7.41 16.00 10.32
N VAL A 20 -8.62 15.43 10.43
CA VAL A 20 -9.59 15.38 9.31
C VAL A 20 -9.88 16.77 8.75
N ARG A 21 -10.11 17.79 9.61
CA ARG A 21 -10.31 19.17 9.15
C ARG A 21 -9.12 19.74 8.39
N LEU A 22 -7.88 19.41 8.77
CA LEU A 22 -6.70 19.79 8.01
C LEU A 22 -6.70 19.14 6.63
N PHE A 23 -6.96 17.84 6.56
CA PHE A 23 -7.07 17.10 5.30
C PHE A 23 -8.17 17.67 4.39
N GLU A 24 -9.37 17.93 4.93
CA GLU A 24 -10.46 18.53 4.17
C GLU A 24 -10.09 19.92 3.61
N ALA A 25 -9.38 20.74 4.40
CA ALA A 25 -8.98 22.07 3.97
C ALA A 25 -7.91 22.01 2.86
N GLU A 26 -6.95 21.09 2.95
CA GLU A 26 -5.94 20.82 1.92
C GLU A 26 -6.54 20.25 0.64
N LEU A 27 -7.45 19.27 0.74
CA LEU A 27 -8.08 18.62 -0.41
C LEU A 27 -9.00 19.56 -1.22
N ARG A 28 -9.43 20.69 -0.64
CA ARG A 28 -10.13 21.75 -1.38
C ARG A 28 -9.19 22.66 -2.18
N GLN A 29 -7.88 22.57 -1.96
CA GLN A 29 -6.91 23.34 -2.72
C GLN A 29 -6.61 22.63 -4.05
N PRO A 30 -6.26 23.38 -5.11
CA PRO A 30 -5.82 22.78 -6.38
C PRO A 30 -4.58 21.88 -6.22
N GLU A 31 -3.72 22.22 -5.26
CA GLU A 31 -2.50 21.47 -4.96
C GLU A 31 -2.39 21.30 -3.42
N PRO A 32 -2.89 20.18 -2.87
CA PRO A 32 -2.76 19.84 -1.47
C PRO A 32 -1.30 19.66 -1.08
N ASP A 33 -0.88 20.16 0.09
CA ASP A 33 0.51 20.05 0.54
C ASP A 33 0.83 18.64 1.09
N LEU A 34 1.42 17.80 0.23
CA LEU A 34 1.76 16.41 0.54
C LEU A 34 2.75 16.29 1.69
N VAL A 35 3.66 17.27 1.79
CA VAL A 35 4.70 17.27 2.83
C VAL A 35 4.08 17.55 4.19
N LEU A 36 3.22 18.56 4.30
CA LEU A 36 2.51 18.88 5.52
C LEU A 36 1.67 17.69 6.00
N LEU A 37 0.87 17.11 5.10
CA LEU A 37 -0.04 16.01 5.43
C LEU A 37 0.73 14.75 5.89
N SER A 38 1.79 14.37 5.18
CA SER A 38 2.63 13.21 5.53
C SER A 38 3.36 13.39 6.88
N LEU A 39 3.86 14.61 7.15
CA LEU A 39 4.49 14.92 8.44
C LEU A 39 3.50 14.84 9.61
N VAL A 40 2.27 15.33 9.42
CA VAL A 40 1.21 15.24 10.44
C VAL A 40 0.83 13.78 10.70
N LEU A 41 0.60 12.98 9.65
CA LEU A 41 0.27 11.57 9.80
C LEU A 41 1.37 10.80 10.52
N GLY A 42 2.61 10.96 10.07
CA GLY A 42 3.75 10.27 10.68
C GLY A 42 4.00 10.68 12.13
N PHE A 43 3.78 11.96 12.48
CA PHE A 43 3.86 12.42 13.86
C PHE A 43 2.80 11.74 14.75
N VAL A 44 1.54 11.74 14.31
CA VAL A 44 0.43 11.13 15.07
C VAL A 44 0.63 9.62 15.19
N GLU A 45 0.98 8.93 14.10
CA GLU A 45 1.27 7.50 14.08
C GLU A 45 2.43 7.13 15.02
N HIS A 46 3.50 7.95 15.05
CA HIS A 46 4.64 7.69 15.92
C HIS A 46 4.24 7.52 17.38
N PHE A 47 3.41 8.42 17.90
CA PHE A 47 3.00 8.38 19.30
C PHE A 47 1.82 7.43 19.57
N LEU A 48 1.08 7.02 18.55
CA LEU A 48 -0.04 6.08 18.70
C LEU A 48 0.36 4.61 18.48
N ALA A 49 1.39 4.34 17.68
CA ALA A 49 1.78 2.98 17.29
C ALA A 49 3.26 2.66 17.56
N VAL A 50 4.19 3.59 17.30
CA VAL A 50 5.64 3.31 17.41
C VAL A 50 6.14 3.39 18.85
N ASN A 51 5.82 4.48 19.55
CA ASN A 51 6.19 4.69 20.94
C ASN A 51 5.05 5.38 21.69
N ARG A 52 4.27 4.55 22.38
CA ARG A 52 3.07 4.97 23.13
C ARG A 52 3.39 5.46 24.54
N VAL A 53 4.66 5.41 24.97
CA VAL A 53 5.08 5.92 26.26
C VAL A 53 5.05 7.44 26.24
N LEU A 54 4.26 8.04 27.13
CA LEU A 54 4.17 9.50 27.25
C LEU A 54 5.51 10.06 27.72
N PRO A 55 6.22 10.85 26.89
CA PRO A 55 7.49 11.43 27.30
C PRO A 55 7.28 12.47 28.40
N THR A 56 7.91 12.27 29.55
CA THR A 56 7.87 13.21 30.68
C THR A 56 8.99 14.25 30.62
N ASN A 57 10.00 14.02 29.77
CA ASN A 57 11.23 14.80 29.69
C ASN A 57 11.42 15.50 28.33
N VAL A 58 10.39 15.58 27.49
CA VAL A 58 10.45 16.26 26.17
C VAL A 58 9.57 17.50 26.20
N PRO A 59 10.14 18.70 26.41
CA PRO A 59 9.40 19.95 26.39
C PRO A 59 8.72 20.16 25.03
N GLY A 60 7.49 20.68 25.04
CA GLY A 60 6.73 21.02 23.83
C GLY A 60 5.92 19.89 23.21
N VAL A 61 6.13 18.63 23.62
CA VAL A 61 5.24 17.52 23.25
C VAL A 61 4.16 17.39 24.31
N THR A 62 2.90 17.57 23.93
CA THR A 62 1.75 17.48 24.85
C THR A 62 0.72 16.49 24.33
N PHE A 63 -0.14 16.01 25.23
CA PHE A 63 -1.18 15.03 24.92
C PHE A 63 -2.52 15.49 25.44
N GLU A 64 -3.55 15.35 24.62
CA GLU A 64 -4.92 15.63 25.00
C GLU A 64 -5.60 14.36 25.50
N SER A 65 -6.05 14.37 26.76
CA SER A 65 -6.74 13.23 27.35
C SER A 65 -8.23 13.25 27.02
N ARG A 66 -8.81 12.09 26.70
CA ARG A 66 -10.24 11.90 26.48
C ARG A 66 -10.75 10.65 27.21
N PRO A 67 -12.03 10.59 27.57
CA PRO A 67 -12.64 9.36 28.07
C PRO A 67 -12.46 8.22 27.04
N GLY A 68 -12.09 7.04 27.53
CA GLY A 68 -12.06 5.82 26.73
C GLY A 68 -13.43 5.15 26.63
N PRO A 69 -13.49 3.95 26.01
CA PRO A 69 -14.72 3.16 25.94
C PRO A 69 -15.26 2.80 27.32
N ASP A 70 -14.36 2.56 28.28
CA ASP A 70 -14.69 2.25 29.66
C ASP A 70 -14.50 3.46 30.60
N PRO A 71 -15.28 3.60 31.68
CA PRO A 71 -15.22 4.75 32.60
C PRO A 71 -13.84 4.97 33.26
N HIS A 72 -13.03 3.93 33.38
CA HIS A 72 -11.71 3.97 34.02
C HIS A 72 -10.57 4.17 33.02
N THR A 73 -10.86 4.10 31.73
CA THR A 73 -9.84 4.19 30.68
C THR A 73 -9.75 5.63 30.18
N ARG A 74 -8.53 6.14 30.03
CA ARG A 74 -8.28 7.41 29.31
C ARG A 74 -7.48 7.14 28.05
N LEU A 75 -7.90 7.79 26.98
CA LEU A 75 -7.18 7.83 25.71
C LEU A 75 -6.38 9.13 25.65
N TYR A 76 -5.18 9.07 25.07
CA TYR A 76 -4.29 10.21 24.92
C TYR A 76 -3.99 10.41 23.44
N PHE A 77 -4.33 11.60 22.93
CA PHE A 77 -4.01 11.98 21.57
C PHE A 77 -2.76 12.88 21.55
N PRO A 78 -1.73 12.58 20.74
CA PRO A 78 -0.55 13.42 20.62
C PRO A 78 -0.91 14.76 19.96
N VAL A 79 -0.74 15.86 20.67
CA VAL A 79 -1.06 17.19 20.14
C VAL A 79 0.02 17.59 19.14
N ALA A 80 -0.35 17.70 17.86
CA ALA A 80 0.57 18.19 16.85
C ALA A 80 0.66 19.72 16.94
N GLU A 81 1.71 20.21 17.59
CA GLU A 81 1.99 21.63 17.72
C GLU A 81 2.53 22.22 16.42
N LEU A 82 2.12 23.46 16.10
CA LEU A 82 2.57 24.14 14.88
C LEU A 82 4.10 24.27 14.85
N SER A 83 4.73 24.58 15.98
CA SER A 83 6.18 24.76 16.07
C SER A 83 6.94 23.51 15.67
N ILE A 84 6.49 22.33 16.11
CA ILE A 84 7.09 21.04 15.80
C ILE A 84 6.91 20.73 14.32
N VAL A 85 5.68 20.77 13.82
CA VAL A 85 5.39 20.42 12.42
C VAL A 85 6.05 21.40 11.45
N ALA A 86 6.02 22.70 11.74
CA ALA A 86 6.68 23.70 10.92
C ALA A 86 8.20 23.54 10.89
N ALA A 87 8.84 23.14 12.00
CA ALA A 87 10.27 22.86 12.04
C ALA A 87 10.64 21.65 11.18
N LEU A 88 9.85 20.56 11.26
CA LEU A 88 10.05 19.37 10.42
C LEU A 88 9.86 19.69 8.93
N TYR A 89 8.83 20.48 8.61
CA TYR A 89 8.56 20.95 7.26
C TYR A 89 9.69 21.82 6.71
N ALA A 90 10.17 22.78 7.50
CA ALA A 90 11.29 23.64 7.14
C ALA A 90 12.57 22.83 6.90
N ARG A 91 12.82 21.80 7.71
CA ARG A 91 13.97 20.91 7.55
C ARG A 91 13.90 20.11 6.26
N PHE A 92 12.76 19.53 5.92
CA PHE A 92 12.57 18.82 4.65
C PHE A 92 12.76 19.75 3.46
N THR A 93 12.06 20.88 3.45
CA THR A 93 12.11 21.82 2.32
C THR A 93 13.50 22.43 2.12
N ALA A 94 14.23 22.75 3.19
CA ALA A 94 15.60 23.22 3.12
C ALA A 94 16.55 22.16 2.54
N GLN A 95 16.39 20.89 2.95
CA GLN A 95 17.20 19.78 2.43
C GLN A 95 17.01 19.60 0.92
N ILE A 96 15.76 19.64 0.44
CA ILE A 96 15.48 19.47 -1.00
C ILE A 96 15.98 20.67 -1.81
N ARG A 97 15.61 21.89 -1.41
CA ARG A 97 15.99 23.11 -2.14
C ARG A 97 17.50 23.39 -2.11
N GLY A 98 18.20 22.98 -1.06
CA GLY A 98 19.65 23.10 -0.98
C GLY A 98 20.40 22.09 -1.83
N ALA A 99 19.76 20.98 -2.23
CA ALA A 99 20.41 19.88 -2.96
C ALA A 99 20.09 19.84 -4.47
N VAL A 100 19.03 20.53 -4.91
CA VAL A 100 18.59 20.59 -6.31
C VAL A 100 18.60 22.04 -6.79
N ASP A 101 19.54 22.36 -7.67
CA ASP A 101 19.59 23.65 -8.36
C ASP A 101 18.78 23.58 -9.66
N LEU A 102 17.58 24.18 -9.64
CA LEU A 102 16.67 24.16 -10.80
C LEU A 102 17.21 24.92 -12.02
N SER A 103 18.20 25.80 -11.87
CA SER A 103 18.79 26.51 -13.01
C SER A 103 19.55 25.59 -13.96
N LEU A 104 20.00 24.43 -13.47
CA LEU A 104 20.67 23.39 -14.25
C LEU A 104 19.71 22.50 -15.04
N TYR A 105 18.40 22.63 -14.81
CA TYR A 105 17.37 21.78 -15.40
C TYR A 105 16.29 22.62 -16.09
N PRO A 106 16.54 23.06 -17.34
CA PRO A 106 15.54 23.78 -18.12
C PRO A 106 14.25 22.98 -18.26
N ARG A 107 13.11 23.66 -18.12
CA ARG A 107 11.76 23.07 -18.20
C ARG A 107 10.99 23.68 -19.37
N PRO A 108 11.30 23.28 -20.62
CA PRO A 108 10.51 23.70 -21.77
C PRO A 108 9.05 23.30 -21.55
N ASP A 109 8.12 24.21 -21.86
CA ASP A 109 6.68 24.01 -21.71
C ASP A 109 6.22 23.66 -20.27
N GLY A 110 7.03 23.97 -19.27
CA GLY A 110 6.75 23.69 -17.86
C GLY A 110 6.95 22.23 -17.44
N CYS A 111 7.36 21.35 -18.34
CA CYS A 111 7.56 19.92 -18.08
C CYS A 111 8.93 19.63 -17.46
N SER A 112 8.96 18.68 -16.53
CA SER A 112 10.18 18.19 -15.88
C SER A 112 10.91 17.19 -16.77
N SER A 113 12.25 17.23 -16.76
CA SER A 113 13.07 16.25 -17.48
C SER A 113 13.36 15.00 -16.64
N ARG A 114 13.69 13.89 -17.30
CA ARG A 114 14.10 12.65 -16.62
C ARG A 114 15.31 12.85 -15.71
N ASP A 115 16.26 13.67 -16.13
CA ASP A 115 17.46 13.97 -15.35
C ASP A 115 17.13 14.75 -14.07
N LEU A 116 16.16 15.68 -14.12
CA LEU A 116 15.68 16.37 -12.94
C LEU A 116 14.98 15.41 -11.97
N VAL A 117 14.09 14.55 -12.47
CA VAL A 117 13.40 13.54 -11.65
C VAL A 117 14.40 12.57 -11.00
N ARG A 118 15.38 12.09 -11.77
CA ARG A 118 16.48 11.26 -11.26
C ARG A 118 17.29 11.97 -10.20
N LYS A 119 17.62 13.26 -10.41
CA LYS A 119 18.34 14.07 -9.41
C LYS A 119 17.57 14.15 -8.09
N VAL A 120 16.25 14.38 -8.13
CA VAL A 120 15.41 14.40 -6.92
C VAL A 120 15.38 13.02 -6.25
N SER A 121 15.23 11.94 -7.02
CA SER A 121 15.32 10.56 -6.52
C SER A 121 16.66 10.29 -5.82
N ASP A 122 17.78 10.72 -6.41
CA ASP A 122 19.10 10.56 -5.82
C ASP A 122 19.27 11.36 -4.52
N VAL A 123 18.64 12.54 -4.39
CA VAL A 123 18.66 13.29 -3.13
C VAL A 123 17.94 12.53 -2.03
N ILE A 124 16.76 11.96 -2.30
CA ILE A 124 16.03 11.13 -1.33
C ILE A 124 16.82 9.87 -0.99
N TRP A 125 17.26 9.13 -2.01
CA TRP A 125 17.98 7.87 -1.87
C TRP A 125 19.27 8.00 -1.05
N ASN A 126 20.13 8.96 -1.43
CA ASN A 126 21.41 9.18 -0.74
C ASN A 126 21.23 9.73 0.68
N SER A 127 20.03 10.21 0.99
CA SER A 127 19.68 10.63 2.34
C SER A 127 19.29 9.47 3.24
N LEU A 128 19.00 8.26 2.72
CA LEU A 128 18.59 7.08 3.49
C LEU A 128 19.78 6.40 4.19
N SER A 129 19.47 5.66 5.26
CA SER A 129 20.47 4.81 5.94
C SER A 129 20.97 3.72 5.00
N ARG A 130 22.28 3.45 5.03
CA ARG A 130 22.89 2.38 4.22
C ARG A 130 22.38 0.98 4.56
N SER A 131 21.93 0.76 5.80
CA SER A 131 21.41 -0.53 6.25
C SER A 131 20.29 -0.33 7.28
N TYR A 132 19.14 -0.91 6.98
CA TYR A 132 18.00 -1.05 7.87
C TYR A 132 17.05 -2.13 7.30
N PHE A 133 16.19 -2.66 8.16
CA PHE A 133 15.15 -3.59 7.74
C PHE A 133 14.08 -2.83 6.94
N LYS A 134 13.98 -3.13 5.64
CA LYS A 134 13.12 -2.43 4.67
C LYS A 134 11.64 -2.70 4.89
N ASP A 135 11.29 -3.89 5.41
CA ASP A 135 9.91 -4.31 5.68
C ASP A 135 9.46 -3.92 7.11
N ARG A 136 10.17 -2.97 7.74
CA ARG A 136 9.82 -2.51 9.08
C ARG A 136 8.57 -1.64 8.99
N ALA A 137 7.56 -1.91 9.80
CA ALA A 137 6.41 -1.02 9.93
C ALA A 137 6.81 0.42 10.37
N HIS A 138 5.98 1.40 10.02
CA HIS A 138 6.07 2.79 10.48
C HIS A 138 7.25 3.58 9.93
N ILE A 139 7.71 3.26 8.72
CA ILE A 139 8.74 4.03 8.01
C ILE A 139 8.25 4.60 6.67
N GLN A 140 6.96 4.58 6.37
CA GLN A 140 6.36 5.06 5.12
C GLN A 140 6.26 6.59 4.97
N SER A 141 6.36 7.34 6.07
CA SER A 141 6.07 8.79 6.09
C SER A 141 7.31 9.69 6.02
N LEU A 142 7.12 10.93 5.57
CA LEU A 142 8.17 11.96 5.62
C LEU A 142 8.62 12.30 7.04
N PHE A 143 7.78 12.01 8.04
CA PHE A 143 8.18 12.08 9.44
C PHE A 143 9.34 11.10 9.69
N SER A 144 9.17 9.82 9.34
CA SER A 144 10.25 8.82 9.44
C SER A 144 11.52 9.24 8.71
N PHE A 145 11.37 9.78 7.49
CA PHE A 145 12.49 10.28 6.70
C PHE A 145 13.27 11.38 7.43
N ILE A 146 12.58 12.37 8.03
CA ILE A 146 13.23 13.52 8.68
C ILE A 146 13.72 13.21 10.09
N THR A 147 12.92 12.52 10.91
CA THR A 147 13.24 12.25 12.32
C THR A 147 14.17 11.06 12.50
N GLY A 148 14.29 10.20 11.48
CA GLY A 148 15.26 9.11 11.48
C GLY A 148 16.70 9.60 11.65
N ARG A 149 16.99 10.86 11.30
CA ARG A 149 18.32 11.48 11.45
C ARG A 149 18.44 12.17 12.82
N GLY A 150 19.04 11.47 13.78
CA GLY A 150 19.34 12.01 15.12
C GLY A 150 20.12 11.05 16.02
N VAL A 151 20.81 11.60 17.01
CA VAL A 151 21.46 10.85 18.11
C VAL A 151 20.53 10.94 19.31
N LEU A 152 19.84 9.85 19.62
CA LEU A 152 19.09 9.70 20.87
C LEU A 152 19.84 8.66 21.71
N GLY A 153 20.48 9.10 22.79
CA GLY A 153 21.21 8.22 23.71
C GLY A 153 22.52 7.64 23.14
N GLY A 154 23.24 8.38 22.29
CA GLY A 154 24.53 7.93 21.74
C GLY A 154 24.46 6.98 20.54
N VAL A 155 23.25 6.59 20.12
CA VAL A 155 23.04 5.79 18.89
C VAL A 155 22.57 6.71 17.78
N THR A 156 23.37 6.84 16.72
CA THR A 156 22.97 7.48 15.46
C THR A 156 21.87 6.61 14.85
N ARG A 157 20.61 7.02 14.98
CA ARG A 157 19.57 6.51 14.09
C ARG A 157 19.80 7.17 12.74
N GLY A 158 19.70 6.35 11.70
CA GLY A 158 19.65 6.86 10.35
C GLY A 158 18.19 6.95 9.87
N THR A 159 18.02 7.76 8.84
CA THR A 159 16.82 7.99 8.01
C THR A 159 16.31 6.69 7.36
N LYS A 160 15.00 6.46 7.40
CA LYS A 160 14.39 5.22 6.89
C LYS A 160 13.12 5.53 6.11
N LEU A 161 12.97 4.88 4.98
CA LEU A 161 11.73 4.81 4.19
C LEU A 161 11.53 3.36 3.73
N ASP A 162 10.30 2.90 3.58
CA ASP A 162 10.02 1.67 2.82
C ASP A 162 9.98 1.99 1.32
N SER A 163 9.75 0.97 0.48
CA SER A 163 9.83 1.13 -0.98
C SER A 163 8.89 2.23 -1.50
N SER A 164 7.59 2.13 -1.21
CA SER A 164 6.60 3.10 -1.66
C SER A 164 6.75 4.46 -0.97
N GLY A 165 7.21 4.49 0.29
CA GLY A 165 7.56 5.72 1.00
C GLY A 165 8.66 6.53 0.30
N VAL A 166 9.64 5.88 -0.35
CA VAL A 166 10.63 6.57 -1.18
C VAL A 166 9.99 7.23 -2.40
N ALA A 167 9.13 6.51 -3.13
CA ALA A 167 8.44 7.07 -4.30
C ALA A 167 7.55 8.27 -3.90
N PHE A 168 6.80 8.14 -2.80
CA PHE A 168 6.02 9.25 -2.23
C PHE A 168 6.90 10.44 -1.85
N ALA A 169 8.05 10.20 -1.22
CA ALA A 169 8.98 11.26 -0.81
C ALA A 169 9.57 12.00 -2.01
N VAL A 170 9.81 11.32 -3.14
CA VAL A 170 10.23 11.95 -4.40
C VAL A 170 9.15 12.88 -4.92
N VAL A 171 7.88 12.44 -4.96
CA VAL A 171 6.76 13.29 -5.39
C VAL A 171 6.58 14.51 -4.47
N GLY A 172 6.67 14.33 -3.15
CA GLY A 172 6.64 15.44 -2.19
C GLY A 172 7.81 16.42 -2.37
N ALA A 173 9.01 15.93 -2.69
CA ALA A 173 10.16 16.78 -3.00
C ALA A 173 9.98 17.55 -4.33
N CYS A 174 9.42 16.91 -5.35
CA CYS A 174 9.06 17.54 -6.61
C CYS A 174 8.02 18.66 -6.42
N GLN A 175 6.99 18.43 -5.59
CA GLN A 175 6.02 19.47 -5.21
C GLN A 175 6.70 20.67 -4.54
N VAL A 176 7.64 20.44 -3.61
CA VAL A 176 8.40 21.50 -2.93
C VAL A 176 9.22 22.37 -3.89
N LEU A 177 9.67 21.77 -4.99
CA LEU A 177 10.42 22.41 -6.08
C LEU A 177 9.51 23.06 -7.14
N GLY A 178 8.19 22.93 -7.03
CA GLY A 178 7.23 23.46 -7.99
C GLY A 178 7.24 22.69 -9.32
N LEU A 179 7.29 21.36 -9.25
CA LEU A 179 7.23 20.44 -10.37
C LEU A 179 5.85 19.75 -10.42
N PRO A 180 4.78 20.46 -10.85
CA PRO A 180 3.41 19.96 -10.75
C PRO A 180 3.10 18.83 -11.73
N ASP A 181 3.98 18.56 -12.70
CA ASP A 181 3.82 17.50 -13.69
C ASP A 181 4.28 16.12 -13.19
N VAL A 182 4.97 16.06 -12.04
CA VAL A 182 5.49 14.80 -11.48
C VAL A 182 4.47 14.22 -10.49
N HIS A 183 3.94 13.05 -10.82
CA HIS A 183 2.92 12.36 -10.04
C HIS A 183 3.36 10.95 -9.63
N LEU A 184 2.78 10.46 -8.54
CA LEU A 184 2.96 9.09 -8.11
C LEU A 184 2.22 8.14 -9.05
N ALA A 185 2.88 7.07 -9.46
CA ALA A 185 2.28 5.94 -10.15
C ALA A 185 2.42 4.69 -9.27
N LEU A 186 1.38 3.87 -9.25
CA LEU A 186 1.27 2.70 -8.38
C LEU A 186 0.83 1.51 -9.23
N SER A 187 1.44 0.35 -8.99
CA SER A 187 0.82 -0.94 -9.25
C SER A 187 0.26 -1.48 -7.93
N GLU A 188 -0.16 -2.73 -7.94
CA GLU A 188 -0.64 -3.46 -6.77
C GLU A 188 0.47 -3.78 -5.74
N ASP A 189 1.75 -3.76 -6.15
CA ASP A 189 2.90 -4.08 -5.27
C ASP A 189 4.15 -3.19 -5.49
N HIS A 190 4.08 -2.20 -6.38
CA HIS A 190 5.22 -1.33 -6.68
C HIS A 190 4.81 0.13 -6.89
N ALA A 191 5.77 1.05 -6.76
CA ALA A 191 5.55 2.48 -6.91
C ALA A 191 6.68 3.16 -7.69
N TRP A 192 6.32 4.02 -8.63
CA TRP A 192 7.25 4.82 -9.42
C TRP A 192 6.68 6.23 -9.65
N VAL A 193 7.28 7.02 -10.54
CA VAL A 193 6.73 8.35 -10.90
C VAL A 193 6.40 8.45 -12.37
N ALA A 194 5.30 9.13 -12.67
CA ALA A 194 4.91 9.58 -14.01
C ALA A 194 5.14 11.09 -14.13
N PHE A 195 5.62 11.56 -15.28
CA PHE A 195 5.95 12.98 -15.50
C PHE A 195 5.95 13.38 -16.98
N GLY A 196 6.19 14.67 -17.26
CA GLY A 196 6.16 15.23 -18.60
C GLY A 196 4.74 15.46 -19.13
N ALA A 197 4.64 15.81 -20.42
CA ALA A 197 3.37 16.15 -21.05
C ALA A 197 2.35 15.01 -20.90
N GLY A 198 1.24 15.28 -20.18
CA GLY A 198 0.19 14.31 -19.92
C GLY A 198 0.61 13.09 -19.09
N GLY A 199 1.75 13.14 -18.39
CA GLY A 199 2.27 12.00 -17.63
C GLY A 199 2.82 10.86 -18.51
N ALA A 200 3.16 11.13 -19.77
CA ALA A 200 3.57 10.12 -20.74
C ALA A 200 4.92 9.45 -20.43
N GLN A 201 5.75 10.05 -19.56
CA GLN A 201 7.03 9.45 -19.16
C GLN A 201 6.91 8.81 -17.79
N THR A 202 7.55 7.66 -17.62
CA THR A 202 7.69 6.98 -16.31
C THR A 202 9.15 6.90 -15.91
N ALA A 203 9.44 6.93 -14.61
CA ALA A 203 10.76 6.67 -14.08
C ALA A 203 10.68 5.86 -12.78
N GLU A 204 11.45 4.79 -12.71
CA GLU A 204 11.75 4.12 -11.45
C GLU A 204 12.46 5.06 -10.49
N VAL A 205 12.04 5.08 -9.23
CA VAL A 205 12.62 5.98 -8.20
C VAL A 205 12.93 5.27 -6.89
N THR A 206 12.55 4.00 -6.78
CA THR A 206 12.72 3.15 -5.59
C THR A 206 13.16 1.73 -5.99
N TRP A 207 13.29 0.83 -5.03
CA TRP A 207 13.56 -0.60 -5.25
C TRP A 207 12.26 -1.41 -5.25
N HIS A 208 12.25 -2.56 -5.92
CA HIS A 208 11.19 -3.57 -5.81
C HIS A 208 11.78 -4.91 -5.34
N GLY A 209 11.04 -5.63 -4.50
CA GLY A 209 11.47 -6.90 -3.92
C GLY A 209 12.79 -6.86 -3.12
N LYS A 210 13.46 -8.02 -3.06
CA LYS A 210 14.72 -8.23 -2.30
C LYS A 210 15.99 -8.21 -3.18
N GLY A 211 15.83 -7.95 -4.48
CA GLY A 211 16.93 -7.90 -5.45
C GLY A 211 17.84 -6.67 -5.28
N ASN A 212 19.07 -6.77 -5.79
CA ASN A 212 20.09 -5.70 -5.75
C ASN A 212 20.15 -4.85 -7.03
N GLU A 213 19.25 -5.06 -8.00
CA GLU A 213 19.27 -4.28 -9.24
C GLU A 213 18.66 -2.89 -9.03
N ASP A 214 19.51 -1.86 -9.07
CA ASP A 214 19.06 -0.47 -9.05
C ASP A 214 18.53 -0.09 -10.44
N ARG A 215 17.19 -0.11 -10.59
CA ARG A 215 16.52 0.31 -11.83
C ARG A 215 16.19 1.80 -11.87
N ARG A 216 16.57 2.60 -10.87
CA ARG A 216 16.16 4.01 -10.78
C ARG A 216 16.56 4.82 -12.01
N GLY A 217 15.62 5.61 -12.51
CA GLY A 217 15.71 6.42 -13.73
C GLY A 217 15.29 5.69 -15.01
N GLN A 218 15.14 4.36 -14.99
CA GLN A 218 14.66 3.60 -16.14
C GLN A 218 13.13 3.76 -16.32
N PRO A 219 12.61 3.66 -17.55
CA PRO A 219 11.16 3.65 -17.79
C PRO A 219 10.51 2.38 -17.25
N VAL A 220 9.26 2.50 -16.80
CA VAL A 220 8.38 1.40 -16.39
C VAL A 220 7.33 1.19 -17.47
N GLN A 221 7.11 -0.06 -17.90
CA GLN A 221 5.97 -0.39 -18.75
C GLN A 221 4.69 -0.32 -17.92
N ALA A 222 3.68 0.34 -18.45
CA ALA A 222 2.48 0.71 -17.69
C ALA A 222 1.75 -0.53 -17.13
N GLY A 223 1.79 -0.69 -15.81
CA GLY A 223 0.76 -1.38 -15.03
C GLY A 223 -0.05 -0.33 -14.27
N VAL A 224 -1.35 -0.55 -14.09
CA VAL A 224 -2.28 0.50 -13.64
C VAL A 224 -2.67 0.34 -12.16
N ALA A 225 -3.18 1.43 -11.57
CA ALA A 225 -3.42 1.63 -10.12
C ALA A 225 -4.91 1.47 -9.72
N GLU A 226 -5.19 1.26 -8.43
CA GLU A 226 -6.45 0.69 -7.90
C GLU A 226 -7.66 1.63 -7.67
N ARG A 227 -8.88 1.06 -7.80
CA ARG A 227 -9.90 0.86 -6.73
C ARG A 227 -11.13 0.07 -7.22
N GLY A 228 -11.56 -0.97 -6.49
CA GLY A 228 -12.83 -1.70 -6.65
C GLY A 228 -13.01 -2.45 -7.98
N ILE A 229 -13.81 -3.52 -8.00
CA ILE A 229 -14.05 -4.32 -9.23
C ILE A 229 -14.63 -3.45 -10.37
N HIS A 230 -15.57 -2.56 -10.06
CA HIS A 230 -16.17 -1.69 -11.07
C HIS A 230 -15.17 -0.70 -11.68
N SER A 231 -14.30 -0.08 -10.88
CA SER A 231 -13.32 0.87 -11.41
C SER A 231 -12.13 0.14 -12.05
N ALA A 232 -11.73 -1.04 -11.57
CA ALA A 232 -10.86 -1.97 -12.30
C ALA A 232 -11.37 -2.24 -13.71
N ARG A 233 -12.65 -2.59 -13.86
CA ARG A 233 -13.26 -2.82 -15.18
C ARG A 233 -13.38 -1.56 -16.04
N THR A 234 -13.65 -0.41 -15.41
CA THR A 234 -13.99 0.84 -16.13
C THR A 234 -12.76 1.65 -16.54
N HIS A 235 -11.73 1.66 -15.71
CA HIS A 235 -10.55 2.53 -15.87
C HIS A 235 -9.27 1.73 -16.13
N TYR A 236 -9.28 0.43 -15.85
CA TYR A 236 -8.07 -0.41 -15.80
C TYR A 236 -8.25 -1.76 -16.49
N ASN A 237 -9.14 -1.84 -17.50
CA ASN A 237 -9.37 -3.02 -18.34
C ASN A 237 -9.61 -4.35 -17.60
N ASN A 238 -10.00 -4.31 -16.32
CA ASN A 238 -10.11 -5.48 -15.45
C ASN A 238 -8.79 -6.22 -15.18
N GLU A 239 -7.66 -5.50 -15.20
CA GLU A 239 -6.29 -6.01 -15.05
C GLU A 239 -5.78 -5.94 -13.59
N HIS A 240 -6.69 -6.04 -12.63
CA HIS A 240 -6.39 -5.89 -11.19
C HIS A 240 -6.86 -7.11 -10.41
N ILE A 241 -6.04 -7.57 -9.47
CA ILE A 241 -6.21 -8.86 -8.79
C ILE A 241 -6.75 -8.64 -7.38
N TYR A 242 -6.18 -7.69 -6.63
CA TYR A 242 -6.58 -7.44 -5.24
C TYR A 242 -8.07 -7.09 -5.05
N PRO A 243 -8.76 -6.35 -5.95
CA PRO A 243 -10.19 -6.11 -5.80
C PRO A 243 -11.03 -7.39 -5.65
N TYR A 244 -10.64 -8.46 -6.34
CA TYR A 244 -11.30 -9.77 -6.25
C TYR A 244 -10.84 -10.54 -5.00
N LEU A 245 -9.55 -10.48 -4.64
CA LEU A 245 -9.05 -11.09 -3.39
C LEU A 245 -9.72 -10.49 -2.14
N TYR A 246 -9.93 -9.17 -2.10
CA TYR A 246 -10.65 -8.52 -1.01
C TYR A 246 -12.10 -9.02 -0.89
N LEU A 247 -12.79 -9.17 -2.02
CA LEU A 247 -14.16 -9.69 -2.06
C LEU A 247 -14.20 -11.16 -1.59
N ALA A 248 -13.29 -11.99 -2.08
CA ALA A 248 -13.17 -13.38 -1.68
C ALA A 248 -12.88 -13.50 -0.17
N GLY A 249 -11.95 -12.70 0.35
CA GLY A 249 -11.65 -12.65 1.78
C GLY A 249 -12.84 -12.20 2.64
N PHE A 250 -13.67 -11.27 2.15
CA PHE A 250 -14.92 -10.89 2.81
C PHE A 250 -15.90 -12.07 2.88
N HIS A 251 -16.15 -12.76 1.77
CA HIS A 251 -17.06 -13.92 1.74
C HIS A 251 -16.53 -15.08 2.58
N CYS A 252 -15.23 -15.37 2.52
CA CYS A 252 -14.58 -16.41 3.32
C CYS A 252 -14.76 -16.17 4.83
N ARG A 253 -14.58 -14.92 5.31
CA ARG A 253 -14.78 -14.57 6.74
C ARG A 253 -16.23 -14.72 7.19
N ASN A 254 -17.19 -14.55 6.28
CA ASN A 254 -18.62 -14.67 6.55
C ASN A 254 -19.18 -16.08 6.24
N LYS A 255 -18.32 -17.05 5.89
CA LYS A 255 -18.71 -18.43 5.53
C LYS A 255 -19.62 -18.53 4.30
N ASN A 256 -19.58 -17.53 3.42
CA ASN A 256 -20.24 -17.56 2.12
C ASN A 256 -19.35 -18.33 1.13
N VAL A 257 -19.40 -19.67 1.19
CA VAL A 257 -18.44 -20.54 0.47
C VAL A 257 -18.53 -20.36 -1.05
N LYS A 258 -19.75 -20.34 -1.61
CA LYS A 258 -19.96 -20.21 -3.05
C LYS A 258 -19.39 -18.90 -3.59
N GLU A 259 -19.76 -17.79 -2.96
CA GLU A 259 -19.32 -16.45 -3.37
C GLU A 259 -17.82 -16.24 -3.14
N ALA A 260 -17.22 -16.90 -2.14
CA ALA A 260 -15.78 -16.88 -1.95
C ALA A 260 -15.06 -17.61 -3.09
N LEU A 261 -15.52 -18.83 -3.46
CA LEU A 261 -14.98 -19.60 -4.58
C LEU A 261 -15.17 -18.87 -5.92
N GLU A 262 -16.33 -18.26 -6.14
CA GLU A 262 -16.60 -17.45 -7.33
C GLU A 262 -15.61 -16.28 -7.43
N ALA A 263 -15.41 -15.53 -6.35
CA ALA A 263 -14.51 -14.39 -6.33
C ALA A 263 -13.03 -14.80 -6.53
N TRP A 264 -12.57 -15.91 -5.93
CA TRP A 264 -11.23 -16.43 -6.22
C TRP A 264 -11.10 -16.91 -7.67
N ALA A 265 -12.12 -17.54 -8.23
CA ALA A 265 -12.11 -17.93 -9.64
C ALA A 265 -12.06 -16.71 -10.57
N ASP A 266 -12.70 -15.59 -10.20
CA ASP A 266 -12.57 -14.31 -10.90
C ASP A 266 -11.16 -13.74 -10.77
N THR A 267 -10.53 -13.83 -9.59
CA THR A 267 -9.11 -13.51 -9.39
C THR A 267 -8.21 -14.30 -10.35
N ALA A 268 -8.43 -15.62 -10.45
CA ALA A 268 -7.68 -16.48 -11.37
C ALA A 268 -7.95 -16.17 -12.85
N THR A 269 -9.17 -15.71 -13.16
CA THR A 269 -9.55 -15.28 -14.52
C THR A 269 -8.79 -14.03 -14.94
N VAL A 270 -8.41 -13.15 -14.00
CA VAL A 270 -7.58 -11.98 -14.30
C VAL A 270 -6.11 -12.37 -14.49
N ILE A 271 -5.54 -13.17 -13.56
CA ILE A 271 -4.10 -13.52 -13.62
C ILE A 271 -3.74 -14.37 -14.85
N GLN A 272 -4.70 -15.11 -15.43
CA GLN A 272 -4.44 -16.03 -16.55
C GLN A 272 -3.83 -15.37 -17.79
N ASP A 273 -4.00 -14.05 -17.96
CA ASP A 273 -3.49 -13.30 -19.11
C ASP A 273 -2.14 -12.60 -18.83
N TYR A 274 -1.53 -12.88 -17.67
CA TYR A 274 -0.19 -12.43 -17.29
C TYR A 274 0.85 -13.53 -17.52
N ASN A 275 2.13 -13.15 -17.54
CA ASN A 275 3.26 -14.08 -17.44
C ASN A 275 3.93 -13.89 -16.08
N TYR A 276 3.96 -14.92 -15.24
CA TYR A 276 4.63 -14.93 -13.96
C TYR A 276 6.13 -14.66 -14.09
N CYS A 277 6.60 -13.61 -13.42
CA CYS A 277 8.02 -13.31 -13.28
C CYS A 277 8.47 -13.36 -11.82
N ARG A 278 9.79 -13.39 -11.58
CA ARG A 278 10.36 -13.49 -10.22
C ARG A 278 10.01 -12.31 -9.30
N GLU A 279 9.61 -11.18 -9.86
CA GLU A 279 9.21 -10.00 -9.10
C GLU A 279 7.75 -10.13 -8.60
N ASP A 280 6.95 -11.01 -9.18
CA ASP A 280 5.55 -11.24 -8.79
C ASP A 280 5.42 -12.20 -7.58
N GLU A 281 6.45 -12.27 -6.71
CA GLU A 281 6.51 -13.21 -5.58
C GLU A 281 5.35 -13.00 -4.59
N GLU A 282 4.90 -11.76 -4.40
CA GLU A 282 3.83 -11.45 -3.45
C GLU A 282 2.48 -11.98 -3.93
N ILE A 283 2.11 -11.77 -5.20
CA ILE A 283 0.85 -12.32 -5.73
C ILE A 283 0.90 -13.84 -5.84
N TYR A 284 2.08 -14.42 -6.14
CA TYR A 284 2.28 -15.87 -6.06
C TYR A 284 1.96 -16.42 -4.66
N LYS A 285 2.44 -15.77 -3.59
CA LYS A 285 2.16 -16.19 -2.21
C LYS A 285 0.68 -16.11 -1.89
N GLU A 286 -0.02 -15.07 -2.33
CA GLU A 286 -1.48 -14.95 -2.13
C GLU A 286 -2.23 -16.12 -2.79
N PHE A 287 -1.94 -16.44 -4.05
CA PHE A 287 -2.55 -17.61 -4.72
C PHE A 287 -2.15 -18.92 -4.04
N PHE A 288 -0.90 -19.05 -3.61
CA PHE A 288 -0.41 -20.24 -2.92
C PHE A 288 -1.13 -20.45 -1.59
N ASP A 289 -1.25 -19.41 -0.76
CA ASP A 289 -1.93 -19.47 0.54
C ASP A 289 -3.44 -19.74 0.36
N VAL A 290 -4.07 -19.11 -0.64
CA VAL A 290 -5.48 -19.38 -0.98
C VAL A 290 -5.69 -20.85 -1.34
N ALA A 291 -4.87 -21.39 -2.24
CA ALA A 291 -5.03 -22.75 -2.76
C ALA A 291 -4.64 -23.84 -1.74
N ASN A 292 -3.64 -23.58 -0.90
CA ASN A 292 -3.02 -24.60 -0.05
C ASN A 292 -3.37 -24.48 1.43
N ASP A 293 -4.00 -23.38 1.88
CA ASP A 293 -4.45 -23.22 3.26
C ASP A 293 -5.92 -22.79 3.33
N VAL A 294 -6.29 -21.67 2.69
CA VAL A 294 -7.61 -21.06 2.89
C VAL A 294 -8.75 -21.92 2.31
N ILE A 295 -8.67 -22.29 1.03
CA ILE A 295 -9.69 -23.14 0.38
C ILE A 295 -9.79 -24.50 1.07
N PRO A 296 -8.69 -25.25 1.32
CA PRO A 296 -8.76 -26.53 2.01
C PRO A 296 -9.43 -26.46 3.39
N ASN A 297 -9.14 -25.41 4.18
CA ASN A 297 -9.78 -25.20 5.48
C ASN A 297 -11.26 -24.85 5.34
N LEU A 298 -11.61 -23.97 4.40
CA LEU A 298 -13.01 -23.59 4.15
C LEU A 298 -13.86 -24.80 3.73
N LEU A 299 -13.37 -25.63 2.81
CA LEU A 299 -14.07 -26.84 2.38
C LEU A 299 -14.14 -27.90 3.48
N LYS A 300 -13.11 -28.01 4.32
CA LYS A 300 -13.12 -28.91 5.49
C LYS A 300 -14.18 -28.50 6.50
N GLU A 301 -14.34 -27.21 6.76
CA GLU A 301 -15.38 -26.68 7.64
C GLU A 301 -16.77 -26.88 7.03
N ALA A 302 -16.95 -26.59 5.75
CA ALA A 302 -18.21 -26.84 5.03
C ALA A 302 -18.63 -28.32 5.07
N ALA A 303 -17.66 -29.25 5.05
CA ALA A 303 -17.92 -30.68 5.18
C ALA A 303 -18.36 -31.11 6.60
N ALA A 304 -18.06 -30.29 7.61
CA ALA A 304 -18.42 -30.54 9.00
C ALA A 304 -19.77 -29.90 9.38
N GLU A 305 -20.36 -29.07 8.51
CA GLU A 305 -21.66 -28.45 8.76
C GLU A 305 -22.77 -29.52 8.77
N PRO A 306 -23.72 -29.44 9.73
CA PRO A 306 -24.82 -30.37 9.80
C PRO A 306 -25.74 -30.23 8.56
N PRO A 307 -26.38 -31.33 8.13
CA PRO A 307 -27.20 -31.34 6.93
C PRO A 307 -28.36 -30.34 7.00
N PRO A 308 -28.80 -29.80 5.85
CA PRO A 308 -29.87 -28.80 5.79
C PRO A 308 -31.17 -29.36 6.40
N GLY A 309 -31.68 -28.67 7.42
CA GLY A 309 -32.86 -29.11 8.20
C GLY A 309 -32.87 -28.71 9.68
N ALA A 310 -31.79 -28.15 10.22
CA ALA A 310 -31.80 -27.49 11.52
C ALA A 310 -32.32 -26.04 11.38
N GLU A 311 -33.18 -25.60 12.31
CA GLU A 311 -33.84 -24.28 12.29
C GLU A 311 -32.83 -23.14 12.08
N GLY A 312 -32.95 -22.39 10.97
CA GLY A 312 -32.18 -21.18 10.69
C GLY A 312 -31.25 -21.21 9.48
N ALA A 313 -31.11 -22.33 8.75
CA ALA A 313 -30.25 -22.41 7.57
C ALA A 313 -30.85 -21.68 6.34
N PRO A 314 -30.09 -20.84 5.61
CA PRO A 314 -30.56 -20.21 4.38
C PRO A 314 -30.88 -21.27 3.31
N GLY A 315 -31.96 -21.06 2.55
CA GLY A 315 -32.43 -21.99 1.53
C GLY A 315 -31.48 -22.08 0.34
N GLY A 316 -30.61 -23.09 0.33
CA GLY A 316 -29.70 -23.43 -0.76
C GLY A 316 -29.13 -24.84 -0.56
N LEU A 317 -28.58 -25.44 -1.62
CA LEU A 317 -27.80 -26.67 -1.49
C LEU A 317 -26.53 -26.37 -0.65
N PRO A 318 -26.09 -27.29 0.21
CA PRO A 318 -24.77 -27.18 0.84
C PRO A 318 -23.70 -26.97 -0.22
N ALA A 319 -22.68 -26.14 0.06
CA ALA A 319 -21.71 -25.74 -0.95
C ALA A 319 -20.99 -26.92 -1.65
N LEU A 320 -20.77 -28.03 -0.93
CA LEU A 320 -20.16 -29.26 -1.46
C LEU A 320 -21.10 -30.12 -2.31
N GLN A 321 -22.39 -29.79 -2.35
CA GLN A 321 -23.41 -30.41 -3.20
C GLN A 321 -23.85 -29.48 -4.35
N ASP A 322 -23.31 -28.26 -4.42
CA ASP A 322 -23.56 -27.32 -5.50
C ASP A 322 -22.49 -27.47 -6.58
N PRO A 323 -22.83 -27.94 -7.81
CA PRO A 323 -21.85 -28.10 -8.88
C PRO A 323 -21.22 -26.77 -9.33
N GLU A 324 -21.88 -25.62 -9.08
CA GLU A 324 -21.28 -24.31 -9.37
C GLU A 324 -20.06 -24.03 -8.48
N CYS A 325 -20.09 -24.44 -7.21
CA CYS A 325 -18.94 -24.32 -6.32
C CYS A 325 -17.75 -25.14 -6.84
N PHE A 326 -18.02 -26.34 -7.35
CA PHE A 326 -17.00 -27.18 -7.97
C PHE A 326 -16.47 -26.56 -9.27
N ALA A 327 -17.35 -26.02 -10.11
CA ALA A 327 -16.97 -25.31 -11.33
C ALA A 327 -16.09 -24.08 -11.03
N HIS A 328 -16.38 -23.33 -9.97
CA HIS A 328 -15.53 -22.23 -9.53
C HIS A 328 -14.15 -22.71 -9.06
N LEU A 329 -14.08 -23.80 -8.29
CA LEU A 329 -12.80 -24.40 -7.88
C LEU A 329 -11.97 -24.81 -9.11
N LEU A 330 -12.59 -25.44 -10.11
CA LEU A 330 -11.89 -25.81 -11.35
C LEU A 330 -11.43 -24.57 -12.12
N ARG A 331 -12.28 -23.55 -12.27
CA ARG A 331 -11.92 -22.29 -12.95
C ARG A 331 -10.79 -21.54 -12.23
N PHE A 332 -10.73 -21.62 -10.90
CA PHE A 332 -9.62 -21.09 -10.13
C PHE A 332 -8.28 -21.74 -10.50
N TYR A 333 -8.23 -23.08 -10.52
CA TYR A 333 -7.01 -23.79 -10.93
C TYR A 333 -6.70 -23.62 -12.43
N ASP A 334 -7.71 -23.56 -13.29
CA ASP A 334 -7.56 -23.33 -14.73
C ASP A 334 -6.83 -22.01 -15.02
N GLY A 335 -7.24 -20.92 -14.36
CA GLY A 335 -6.57 -19.62 -14.51
C GLY A 335 -5.11 -19.64 -14.04
N ILE A 336 -4.80 -20.38 -12.97
CA ILE A 336 -3.41 -20.55 -12.48
C ILE A 336 -2.57 -21.39 -13.44
N CYS A 337 -3.14 -22.46 -14.01
CA CYS A 337 -2.47 -23.25 -15.03
C CYS A 337 -2.15 -22.39 -16.25
N ARG A 338 -3.10 -21.59 -16.71
CA ARG A 338 -2.89 -20.70 -17.86
C ARG A 338 -1.91 -19.56 -17.55
N TRP A 339 -1.89 -19.05 -16.32
CA TRP A 339 -0.86 -18.10 -15.88
C TRP A 339 0.56 -18.67 -15.99
N GLU A 340 0.74 -19.98 -15.81
CA GLU A 340 2.03 -20.64 -16.01
C GLU A 340 2.44 -20.72 -17.50
N GLU A 341 1.48 -20.74 -18.43
CA GLU A 341 1.76 -20.86 -19.86
C GLU A 341 2.52 -19.63 -20.38
N GLY A 342 3.70 -19.84 -20.98
CA GLY A 342 4.52 -18.75 -21.50
C GLY A 342 5.32 -17.99 -20.43
N SER A 343 5.13 -18.31 -19.16
CA SER A 343 5.87 -17.71 -18.05
C SER A 343 7.35 -18.13 -18.05
N PRO A 344 8.30 -17.20 -17.80
CA PRO A 344 9.73 -17.50 -17.71
C PRO A 344 10.09 -18.37 -16.49
N THR A 345 9.22 -18.43 -15.48
CA THR A 345 9.38 -19.26 -14.28
C THR A 345 8.13 -20.10 -14.04
N PRO A 346 8.27 -21.37 -13.61
CA PRO A 346 7.11 -22.21 -13.30
C PRO A 346 6.38 -21.72 -12.05
N VAL A 347 5.07 -21.93 -12.02
CA VAL A 347 4.15 -21.59 -10.93
C VAL A 347 3.82 -22.85 -10.14
N LEU A 348 3.36 -23.91 -10.80
CA LEU A 348 2.84 -25.10 -10.18
C LEU A 348 3.97 -26.08 -9.83
N HIS A 349 3.86 -26.69 -8.66
CA HIS A 349 4.78 -27.73 -8.18
C HIS A 349 4.05 -28.72 -7.25
N VAL A 350 4.74 -29.74 -6.75
CA VAL A 350 4.15 -30.83 -5.96
C VAL A 350 3.35 -30.38 -4.71
N GLY A 351 3.63 -29.19 -4.18
CA GLY A 351 2.89 -28.62 -3.05
C GLY A 351 1.42 -28.37 -3.43
N TRP A 352 1.18 -27.75 -4.59
CA TRP A 352 -0.15 -27.48 -5.13
C TRP A 352 -0.97 -28.76 -5.38
N ALA A 353 -0.33 -29.79 -5.92
CA ALA A 353 -0.99 -31.03 -6.30
C ALA A 353 -1.66 -31.74 -5.11
N THR A 354 -1.03 -31.69 -3.93
CA THR A 354 -1.54 -32.35 -2.72
C THR A 354 -2.88 -31.73 -2.29
N PHE A 355 -2.95 -30.40 -2.26
CA PHE A 355 -4.15 -29.67 -1.84
C PHE A 355 -5.23 -29.60 -2.91
N LEU A 356 -4.85 -29.63 -4.20
CA LEU A 356 -5.79 -29.84 -5.30
C LEU A 356 -6.54 -31.17 -5.13
N VAL A 357 -5.82 -32.28 -4.99
CA VAL A 357 -6.44 -33.60 -4.82
C VAL A 357 -7.32 -33.65 -3.57
N GLN A 358 -6.85 -33.06 -2.47
CA GLN A 358 -7.62 -32.97 -1.23
C GLN A 358 -8.93 -32.19 -1.42
N SER A 359 -8.87 -31.05 -2.12
CA SER A 359 -10.03 -30.17 -2.35
C SER A 359 -11.03 -30.80 -3.31
N LEU A 360 -10.56 -31.43 -4.39
CA LEU A 360 -11.41 -32.21 -5.31
C LEU A 360 -12.14 -33.33 -4.56
N GLY A 361 -11.45 -34.05 -3.68
CA GLY A 361 -12.04 -35.12 -2.87
C GLY A 361 -13.07 -34.67 -1.82
N ARG A 362 -13.35 -33.36 -1.69
CA ARG A 362 -14.45 -32.84 -0.86
C ARG A 362 -15.80 -32.88 -1.56
N PHE A 363 -15.81 -32.97 -2.88
CA PHE A 363 -17.01 -33.07 -3.69
C PHE A 363 -17.23 -34.55 -4.06
N ASP A 364 -18.47 -35.04 -3.91
CA ASP A 364 -18.81 -36.39 -4.34
C ASP A 364 -18.83 -36.47 -5.87
N GLY A 365 -18.48 -37.61 -6.46
CA GLY A 365 -18.46 -37.77 -7.92
C GLY A 365 -19.83 -37.67 -8.61
N GLN A 366 -20.93 -37.65 -7.85
CA GLN A 366 -22.28 -37.38 -8.36
C GLN A 366 -22.59 -35.88 -8.55
N VAL A 367 -21.84 -35.00 -7.87
CA VAL A 367 -21.90 -33.53 -8.00
C VAL A 367 -21.09 -33.14 -9.22
#